data_AF-A0A4Q3TGT9-F1
#
_entry.id   AF-A0A4Q3TGT9-F1
#
_cell.length_a   1.000
_cell.length_b   1.000
_cell.length_c   1.000
_cell.angle_alpha   90.00
_cell.angle_beta   90.00
_cell.angle_gamma   90.00
#
_symmetry.space_group_name_H-M   'P 1'
#
loop_
_entity.id
_entity.type
_entity.pdbx_description
1 polymer ?
#
loop_
_entity_poly.entity_id
_entity_poly.type
_entity_poly.pdbx_seq_one_letter_code
_entity_poly.pdbx_strand_id
1 'polypeptide(L)'
;MIAFLRRGLFAVLALSLVLGANVRPIEAQSQENSRYAAIVIDAATGEVLFARNADSRRYPASLTKMMTLYLTFEALSQGKANVNDVLTVSPRAASQPPSKLGLAAGQTITLDDAMRAT
;
A
#
# COMPACT_ATOMS: atom_id res chain seq x y z
N MET A 1 23.84 -45.97 -43.73
CA MET A 1 24.28 -45.70 -42.34
C MET A 1 24.27 -44.20 -41.99
N ILE A 2 24.89 -43.32 -42.79
CA ILE A 2 24.99 -41.87 -42.52
C ILE A 2 23.61 -41.14 -42.48
N ALA A 3 22.67 -41.52 -43.34
CA ALA A 3 21.32 -40.92 -43.36
C ALA A 3 20.47 -41.23 -42.11
N PHE A 4 20.68 -42.40 -41.49
CA PHE A 4 19.99 -42.79 -40.24
C PHE A 4 20.53 -42.00 -39.04
N LEU A 5 21.84 -41.79 -38.96
CA LEU A 5 22.47 -40.96 -37.92
C LEU A 5 22.02 -39.50 -38.00
N ARG A 6 21.92 -38.94 -39.22
CA ARG A 6 21.45 -37.55 -39.42
C ARG A 6 19.99 -37.37 -39.02
N ARG A 7 19.12 -38.34 -39.32
CA ARG A 7 17.70 -38.33 -38.90
C ARG A 7 17.54 -38.42 -37.38
N GLY A 8 18.33 -39.26 -36.71
CA GLY A 8 18.35 -39.35 -35.25
C GLY A 8 18.82 -38.05 -34.58
N LEU A 9 19.88 -37.43 -35.10
CA LEU A 9 20.39 -36.15 -34.60
C LEU A 9 19.37 -35.02 -34.76
N PHE A 10 18.68 -34.95 -35.91
CA PHE A 10 17.59 -34.00 -36.13
C PHE A 10 16.40 -34.23 -35.19
N ALA A 11 16.05 -35.49 -34.91
CA ALA A 11 14.97 -35.82 -33.97
C ALA A 11 15.32 -35.38 -32.54
N VAL A 12 16.56 -35.58 -32.10
CA VAL A 12 17.03 -35.14 -30.77
C VAL A 12 17.08 -33.62 -30.67
N LEU A 13 17.58 -32.92 -31.69
CA LEU A 13 17.60 -31.46 -31.73
C LEU A 13 16.19 -30.86 -31.74
N ALA A 14 15.27 -31.43 -32.54
CA ALA A 14 13.88 -31.01 -32.57
C ALA A 14 13.18 -31.24 -31.21
N LEU A 15 13.44 -32.38 -30.56
CA LEU A 15 12.90 -32.68 -29.24
C LEU A 15 13.47 -31.72 -28.18
N SER A 16 14.76 -31.41 -28.24
CA SER A 16 15.43 -30.46 -27.33
C SER A 16 14.86 -29.04 -27.47
N LEU A 17 14.54 -28.62 -28.69
CA LEU A 17 13.95 -27.32 -28.98
C LEU A 17 12.51 -27.21 -28.45
N VAL A 18 11.73 -28.28 -28.57
CA VAL A 18 10.35 -28.34 -28.05
C VAL A 18 10.33 -28.34 -26.51
N LEU A 19 11.27 -29.03 -25.86
CA LEU A 19 11.37 -29.00 -24.40
C LEU A 19 11.88 -27.65 -23.87
N GLY A 20 12.81 -27.00 -24.57
CA GLY A 20 13.36 -25.68 -24.18
C GLY A 20 12.36 -24.52 -24.34
N ALA A 21 11.37 -24.63 -25.22
CA ALA A 21 10.42 -23.56 -25.52
C ALA A 21 9.29 -23.37 -24.47
N ASN A 22 9.22 -24.21 -23.44
CA ASN A 22 8.13 -24.18 -22.44
C ASN A 22 8.51 -23.54 -21.10
N VAL A 23 9.65 -22.83 -21.02
CA VAL A 23 9.97 -22.01 -19.86
C VAL A 23 9.08 -20.78 -19.86
N ARG A 24 7.91 -20.90 -19.24
CA ARG A 24 7.05 -19.74 -18.98
C ARG A 24 7.69 -18.93 -17.85
N PRO A 25 7.78 -17.59 -17.96
CA PRO A 25 8.18 -16.77 -16.83
C PRO A 25 7.25 -17.07 -15.66
N ILE A 26 7.82 -17.15 -14.46
CA ILE A 26 7.05 -17.28 -13.22
C ILE A 26 6.35 -15.94 -13.02
N GLU A 27 5.12 -15.84 -13.49
CA GLU A 27 4.24 -14.73 -13.17
C GLU A 27 3.61 -15.00 -11.80
N ALA A 28 3.59 -13.98 -10.94
CA ALA A 28 2.97 -14.06 -9.63
C ALA A 28 1.44 -14.24 -9.79
N GLN A 29 0.96 -15.48 -9.73
CA GLN A 29 -0.47 -15.78 -9.72
C GLN A 29 -1.08 -15.43 -8.37
N SER A 30 -1.79 -14.30 -8.31
CA SER A 30 -2.66 -13.97 -7.19
C SER A 30 -4.11 -14.34 -7.56
N GLN A 31 -4.77 -15.22 -6.79
CA GLN A 31 -6.19 -15.57 -7.03
C GLN A 31 -7.07 -14.33 -7.07
N GLU A 32 -7.90 -14.18 -8.09
CA GLU A 32 -8.82 -13.05 -8.25
C GLU A 32 -9.87 -13.06 -7.13
N ASN A 33 -9.87 -12.03 -6.29
CA ASN A 33 -10.86 -11.82 -5.24
C ASN A 33 -11.35 -10.37 -5.32
N SER A 34 -12.53 -10.17 -5.90
CA SER A 34 -13.11 -8.83 -6.13
C SER A 34 -13.41 -8.07 -4.84
N ARG A 35 -13.52 -8.75 -3.70
CA ARG A 35 -13.72 -8.13 -2.39
C ARG A 35 -12.53 -7.27 -1.97
N TYR A 36 -11.31 -7.63 -2.37
CA TYR A 36 -10.09 -6.97 -1.93
C TYR A 36 -9.50 -6.06 -3.01
N ALA A 37 -8.79 -5.03 -2.57
CA ALA A 37 -8.00 -4.13 -3.41
C ALA A 37 -6.61 -4.03 -2.81
N ALA A 38 -5.64 -3.80 -3.67
CA ALA A 38 -4.25 -3.62 -3.29
C ALA A 38 -3.53 -2.80 -4.36
N ILE A 39 -2.55 -2.04 -3.92
CA ILE A 39 -1.61 -1.33 -4.78
C ILE A 39 -0.24 -1.37 -4.11
N VAL A 40 0.81 -1.61 -4.90
CA VAL A 40 2.20 -1.56 -4.47
C VAL A 40 2.92 -0.61 -5.41
N ILE A 41 3.55 0.41 -4.82
CA ILE A 41 4.21 1.49 -5.54
C ILE A 41 5.65 1.57 -5.03
N ASP A 42 6.61 1.72 -5.94
CA ASP A 42 7.95 2.16 -5.58
C ASP A 42 7.90 3.64 -5.14
N ALA A 43 8.24 3.90 -3.87
CA ALA A 43 8.05 5.22 -3.27
C ALA A 43 8.94 6.32 -3.87
N ALA A 44 10.07 5.96 -4.49
CA ALA A 44 11.01 6.92 -5.05
C ALA A 44 10.63 7.35 -6.48
N THR A 45 10.15 6.41 -7.28
CA THR A 45 9.86 6.60 -8.71
C THR A 45 8.38 6.78 -9.00
N GLY A 46 7.50 6.30 -8.12
CA GLY A 46 6.06 6.22 -8.36
C GLY A 46 5.65 5.06 -9.27
N GLU A 47 6.57 4.15 -9.62
CA GLU A 47 6.25 2.99 -10.45
C GLU A 47 5.27 2.04 -9.74
N VAL A 48 4.18 1.68 -10.42
CA VAL A 48 3.20 0.72 -9.91
C VAL A 48 3.70 -0.68 -10.20
N LEU A 49 4.18 -1.38 -9.16
CA LEU A 49 4.69 -2.74 -9.25
C LEU A 49 3.56 -3.78 -9.22
N PHE A 50 2.43 -3.44 -8.60
CA PHE A 50 1.24 -4.28 -8.53
C PHE A 50 -0.01 -3.44 -8.29
N ALA A 51 -1.11 -3.77 -8.96
CA ALA A 51 -2.41 -3.15 -8.71
C ALA A 51 -3.55 -4.15 -8.89
N ARG A 52 -4.54 -4.05 -8.03
CA ARG A 52 -5.79 -4.81 -8.10
C ARG A 52 -6.93 -3.95 -7.56
N ASN A 53 -7.92 -3.65 -8.40
CA ASN A 53 -9.08 -2.81 -8.04
C ASN A 53 -8.66 -1.50 -7.35
N ALA A 54 -7.50 -0.94 -7.70
CA ALA A 54 -6.87 0.15 -6.95
C ALA A 54 -7.72 1.44 -6.96
N ASP A 55 -8.40 1.71 -8.07
CA ASP A 55 -9.25 2.90 -8.23
C ASP A 55 -10.72 2.67 -7.82
N SER A 56 -11.05 1.47 -7.31
CA SER A 56 -12.41 1.18 -6.87
C SER A 56 -12.76 1.99 -5.62
N ARG A 57 -13.92 2.65 -5.61
CA ARG A 57 -14.39 3.43 -4.46
C ARG A 57 -14.68 2.50 -3.27
N ARG A 58 -14.10 2.82 -2.12
CA ARG A 58 -14.24 2.04 -0.87
C ARG A 58 -14.28 2.98 0.33
N TYR A 59 -14.95 2.55 1.40
CA TYR A 59 -14.90 3.26 2.67
C TYR A 59 -13.53 3.02 3.32
N PRO A 60 -12.72 4.08 3.57
CA PRO A 60 -11.36 3.92 4.07
C PRO A 60 -11.29 3.58 5.56
N ALA A 61 -12.40 3.69 6.30
CA ALA A 61 -12.44 3.55 7.75
C ALA A 61 -11.33 4.39 8.41
N SER A 62 -10.52 3.79 9.29
CA SER A 62 -9.42 4.47 9.98
C SER A 62 -8.32 5.02 9.05
N LEU A 63 -8.22 4.58 7.78
CA LEU A 63 -7.25 5.16 6.84
C LEU A 63 -7.51 6.65 6.57
N THR A 64 -8.71 7.15 6.85
CA THR A 64 -9.02 8.59 6.82
C THR A 64 -8.03 9.42 7.64
N LYS A 65 -7.49 8.84 8.72
CA LYS A 65 -6.51 9.52 9.59
C LYS A 65 -5.22 9.90 8.87
N MET A 66 -4.85 9.20 7.79
CA MET A 66 -3.70 9.59 6.95
C MET A 66 -3.89 11.00 6.38
N MET A 67 -5.10 11.35 5.93
CA MET A 67 -5.41 12.69 5.42
C MET A 67 -5.46 13.71 6.57
N THR A 68 -5.95 13.32 7.76
CA THR A 68 -5.91 14.18 8.94
C THR A 68 -4.47 14.56 9.29
N LEU A 69 -3.54 13.60 9.32
CA LEU A 69 -2.13 13.88 9.57
C LEU A 69 -1.49 14.69 8.43
N TYR A 70 -1.81 14.39 7.17
CA TYR A 70 -1.32 15.15 6.03
C TYR A 70 -1.65 16.65 6.15
N LEU A 71 -2.89 16.99 6.49
CA LEU A 71 -3.30 18.38 6.69
C LEU A 71 -2.61 19.03 7.90
N THR A 72 -2.36 18.27 8.97
CA THR A 72 -1.59 18.76 10.12
C THR A 72 -0.14 19.06 9.72
N PHE A 73 0.51 18.17 8.96
CA PHE A 73 1.88 18.40 8.45
C PHE A 73 1.94 19.59 7.50
N GLU A 74 0.89 19.81 6.68
CA GLU A 74 0.77 20.99 5.85
C GLU A 74 0.65 22.28 6.70
N ALA A 75 -0.15 22.27 7.76
CA ALA A 75 -0.25 23.41 8.67
C ALA A 75 1.09 23.71 9.37
N LEU A 76 1.82 22.67 9.80
CA LEU A 76 3.16 22.78 10.36
C LEU A 76 4.16 23.36 9.35
N SER A 77 4.19 22.86 8.12
CA SER A 77 5.11 23.32 7.08
C SER A 77 4.86 24.77 6.65
N GLN A 78 3.59 25.21 6.73
CA GLN A 78 3.19 26.60 6.47
C GLN A 78 3.38 27.53 7.69
N GLY A 79 3.87 27.02 8.82
CA GLY A 79 4.04 27.80 10.05
C GLY A 79 2.73 28.24 10.71
N LYS A 80 1.61 27.60 10.36
CA LYS A 80 0.28 27.87 10.95
C LYS A 80 0.08 27.18 12.30
N ALA A 81 0.92 26.19 12.60
CA ALA A 81 0.97 25.47 13.87
C ALA A 81 2.43 25.14 14.21
N ASN A 82 2.70 24.86 15.48
CA ASN A 82 3.98 24.31 15.95
C ASN A 82 3.76 22.98 16.65
N VAL A 83 4.75 22.08 16.53
CA VAL A 83 4.69 20.74 17.12
C VAL A 83 4.48 20.76 18.64
N ASN A 84 4.91 21.84 19.31
CA ASN A 84 4.76 22.04 20.75
C ASN A 84 3.49 22.82 21.15
N ASP A 85 2.60 23.13 20.20
CA ASP A 85 1.35 23.83 20.50
C ASP A 85 0.53 23.01 21.49
N VAL A 86 -0.02 23.69 22.49
CA VAL A 86 -0.87 23.07 23.51
C VAL A 86 -2.32 23.16 23.06
N LEU A 87 -2.93 22.01 22.83
CA LEU A 87 -4.33 21.88 22.43
C LEU A 87 -5.21 21.67 23.66
N THR A 88 -6.23 22.50 23.82
CA THR A 88 -7.29 22.26 24.83
C THR A 88 -8.34 21.33 24.26
N VAL A 89 -8.61 20.22 24.96
CA VAL A 89 -9.60 19.23 24.56
C VAL A 89 -11.00 19.81 24.69
N SER A 90 -11.67 19.99 23.55
CA SER A 90 -13.04 20.48 23.52
C SER A 90 -14.04 19.42 24.03
N PRO A 91 -15.23 19.82 24.51
CA PRO A 91 -16.32 18.88 24.82
C PRO A 91 -16.67 17.96 23.65
N ARG A 92 -16.56 18.46 22.41
CA ARG A 92 -16.77 17.67 21.19
C ARG A 92 -15.70 16.59 21.04
N ALA A 93 -14.44 16.91 21.25
CA ALA A 93 -13.35 15.93 21.15
C ALA A 93 -13.49 14.83 22.22
N ALA A 94 -13.80 15.22 23.46
CA ALA A 94 -14.01 14.28 24.57
C ALA A 94 -15.21 13.33 24.34
N SER A 95 -16.23 13.78 23.61
CA SER A 95 -17.45 13.00 23.32
C SER A 95 -17.35 12.08 22.09
N GLN A 96 -16.26 12.12 21.31
CA GLN A 96 -16.18 11.28 20.11
C GLN A 96 -16.15 9.77 20.45
N PRO A 97 -16.93 8.95 19.74
CA PRO A 97 -16.86 7.49 19.80
C PRO A 97 -15.73 6.98 18.87
N PRO A 98 -15.49 5.66 18.82
CA PRO A 98 -14.44 4.90 19.51
C PRO A 98 -12.97 5.18 19.09
N SER A 99 -12.02 4.62 19.87
CA SER A 99 -10.55 4.83 19.85
C SER A 99 -10.12 6.26 20.18
N LYS A 100 -10.18 6.60 21.48
CA LYS A 100 -9.83 7.91 22.02
C LYS A 100 -8.81 7.82 23.14
N LEU A 101 -8.09 8.91 23.37
CA LEU A 101 -7.07 9.05 24.40
C LEU A 101 -7.61 9.08 25.85
N GLY A 102 -8.92 9.14 26.04
CA GLY A 102 -9.53 9.22 27.37
C GLY A 102 -9.44 10.60 28.03
N LEU A 103 -9.00 11.62 27.29
CA LEU A 103 -8.91 12.99 27.81
C LEU A 103 -10.32 13.58 28.06
N ALA A 104 -10.49 14.19 29.23
CA ALA A 104 -11.67 14.95 29.60
C ALA A 104 -11.66 16.34 28.95
N ALA A 105 -12.84 16.94 28.79
CA ALA A 105 -12.95 18.31 28.30
C ALA A 105 -12.20 19.29 29.23
N GLY A 106 -11.46 20.23 28.63
CA GLY A 106 -10.62 21.19 29.35
C GLY A 106 -9.22 20.67 29.70
N GLN A 107 -8.95 19.36 29.59
CA GLN A 107 -7.57 18.85 29.65
C GLN A 107 -6.77 19.32 28.43
N THR A 108 -5.45 19.24 28.53
CA THR A 108 -4.54 19.65 27.48
C THR A 108 -3.70 18.49 26.97
N ILE A 109 -3.26 18.60 25.72
CA ILE A 109 -2.31 17.70 25.08
C ILE A 109 -1.46 18.50 24.09
N THR A 110 -0.20 18.12 23.89
CA THR A 110 0.63 18.76 22.86
C THR A 110 0.19 18.31 21.47
N LEU A 111 0.46 19.13 20.43
CA LEU A 111 0.19 18.73 19.06
C LEU A 111 0.99 17.48 18.68
N ASP A 112 2.25 17.35 19.11
CA ASP A 112 3.07 16.14 18.92
C ASP A 112 2.40 14.88 19.47
N ASP A 113 1.98 14.91 20.74
CA ASP A 113 1.33 13.77 21.38
C ASP A 113 0.00 13.42 20.70
N ALA A 114 -0.77 14.44 20.29
CA ALA A 114 -2.02 14.24 19.55
C ALA A 114 -1.77 13.56 18.20
N MET A 115 -0.71 13.95 17.48
CA MET A 115 -0.32 13.34 16.20
C MET A 115 0.16 11.90 16.38
N ARG A 116 0.93 11.60 17.43
CA ARG A 116 1.39 10.23 17.74
C ARG A 116 0.26 9.27 18.10
N ALA A 117 -0.82 9.81 18.66
CA ALA A 117 -1.98 9.06 19.09
C ALA A 117 -3.08 8.90 18.02
N THR A 118 -2.90 9.51 16.86
CA THR A 118 -3.83 9.47 15.72
C THR A 118 -3.58 8.23 14.88
#